data_AF-A0A7J9XI55-F1
#
_entry.id   AF-A0A7J9XI55-F1
#
_cell.length_a   1.000
_cell.length_b   1.000
_cell.length_c   1.000
_cell.angle_alpha   90.00
_cell.angle_beta   90.00
_cell.angle_gamma   90.00
#
_symmetry.space_group_name_H-M   'P 1'
#
loop_
_entity.id
_entity.type
_entity.pdbx_description
1 polymer ?
#
loop_
_entity_poly.entity_id
_entity_poly.type
_entity_poly.pdbx_seq_one_letter_code
_entity_poly.pdbx_strand_id
1 'polypeptide(L)'
;MVRHLDGGPFSGLALAGAVGLATAYPGLPFRSILTREGKAAVQRISTQCVDEFTREFAFRRLADLTTVDDPVALPAWQRVLDANRLGTTAPTAPVLPYHAALDELIPVTVARQLAADYCTRNVTVRYLESPVEEHVSYAAAAAPMAVTWLADRFARRPAPSTC
;
A
#
# COMPACT_ATOMS: atom_id res chain seq x y z
N MET A 1 -2.43 1.43 -7.27
CA MET A 1 -2.80 1.66 -5.85
C MET A 1 -3.32 3.07 -5.61
N VAL A 2 -2.51 4.14 -5.65
CA VAL A 2 -2.99 5.52 -5.37
C VAL A 2 -4.23 5.89 -6.19
N ARG A 3 -4.20 5.63 -7.51
CA ARG A 3 -5.33 5.88 -8.42
C ARG A 3 -6.58 5.03 -8.15
N HIS A 4 -6.45 3.89 -7.48
CA HIS A 4 -7.59 3.04 -7.11
C HIS A 4 -8.41 3.66 -5.98
N LEU A 5 -7.73 4.38 -5.08
CA LEU A 5 -8.35 5.02 -3.92
C LEU A 5 -8.80 6.45 -4.18
N ASP A 6 -8.17 7.16 -5.12
CA ASP A 6 -8.40 8.58 -5.38
C ASP A 6 -9.84 8.87 -5.84
N GLY A 7 -10.53 9.79 -5.17
CA GLY A 7 -11.96 10.09 -5.39
C GLY A 7 -12.96 9.05 -4.84
N GLY A 8 -12.51 7.91 -4.32
CA GLY A 8 -13.36 6.89 -3.69
C GLY A 8 -13.62 7.09 -2.19
N PRO A 9 -14.37 6.19 -1.53
CA PRO A 9 -14.69 6.29 -0.11
C PRO A 9 -13.45 6.24 0.81
N PHE A 10 -12.31 5.76 0.31
CA PHE A 10 -11.08 5.57 1.07
C PHE A 10 -9.93 6.48 0.61
N SER A 11 -10.22 7.58 -0.08
CA SER A 11 -9.20 8.51 -0.61
C SER A 11 -8.28 9.11 0.45
N GLY A 12 -8.73 9.18 1.72
CA GLY A 12 -7.88 9.60 2.83
C GLY A 12 -6.60 8.77 2.96
N LEU A 13 -6.63 7.47 2.65
CA LEU A 13 -5.45 6.61 2.63
C LEU A 13 -4.46 6.99 1.52
N ALA A 14 -4.95 7.42 0.35
CA ALA A 14 -4.10 7.90 -0.74
C ALA A 14 -3.39 9.20 -0.35
N LEU A 15 -4.12 10.13 0.27
CA LEU A 15 -3.56 11.39 0.76
C LEU A 15 -2.56 11.15 1.91
N ALA A 16 -2.88 10.27 2.86
CA ALA A 16 -1.98 9.90 3.94
C ALA A 16 -0.68 9.25 3.42
N GLY A 17 -0.80 8.38 2.41
CA GLY A 17 0.36 7.81 1.70
C GLY A 17 1.21 8.90 1.03
N ALA A 18 0.59 9.89 0.39
CA ALA A 18 1.30 11.02 -0.21
C ALA A 18 2.03 11.87 0.86
N VAL A 19 1.40 12.14 2.00
CA VAL A 19 2.03 12.84 3.14
C VAL A 19 3.21 12.04 3.70
N GLY A 20 3.05 10.73 3.89
CA GLY A 20 4.11 9.84 4.36
C GLY A 20 5.32 9.83 3.42
N LEU A 21 5.09 9.69 2.11
CA LEU A 21 6.15 9.76 1.10
C LEU A 21 6.83 11.14 1.08
N ALA A 22 6.06 12.23 1.12
CA ALA A 22 6.65 13.58 1.17
C ALA A 22 7.46 13.83 2.45
N THR A 23 7.13 13.14 3.55
CA THR A 23 7.90 13.17 4.80
C THR A 23 9.20 12.38 4.69
N ALA A 24 9.16 11.18 4.08
CA ALA A 24 10.32 10.32 3.89
C ALA A 24 11.27 10.79 2.79
N TYR A 25 10.77 11.55 1.81
CA TYR A 25 11.52 12.06 0.67
C TYR A 25 11.49 13.60 0.63
N PRO A 26 12.37 14.31 1.38
CA PRO A 26 12.34 15.78 1.48
C PRO A 26 12.51 16.52 0.14
N GLY A 27 13.11 15.87 -0.86
CA GLY A 27 13.25 16.40 -2.23
C GLY A 27 12.00 16.27 -3.09
N LEU A 28 10.93 15.63 -2.60
CA LEU A 28 9.66 15.51 -3.31
C LEU A 28 8.91 16.85 -3.24
N PRO A 29 8.57 17.50 -4.38
CA PRO A 29 8.00 18.85 -4.41
C PRO A 29 6.50 18.86 -4.06
N PHE A 30 6.09 18.15 -3.00
CA PHE A 30 4.69 18.05 -2.62
C PHE A 30 4.17 19.39 -2.07
N ARG A 31 4.91 20.02 -1.14
CA ARG A 31 4.48 21.28 -0.52
C ARG A 31 4.28 22.44 -1.51
N SER A 32 5.07 22.47 -2.58
CA SER A 32 5.00 23.52 -3.61
C SER A 32 3.79 23.38 -4.52
N ILE A 33 3.22 22.18 -4.63
CA ILE A 33 2.04 21.93 -5.48
C ILE A 33 0.74 21.88 -4.68
N LEU A 34 0.73 22.16 -3.37
CA LEU A 34 -0.49 22.16 -2.58
C LEU A 34 -1.27 23.46 -2.72
N THR A 35 -2.60 23.35 -2.87
CA THR A 35 -3.52 24.48 -2.68
C THR A 35 -3.55 24.91 -1.20
N ARG A 36 -4.31 25.96 -0.88
CA ARG A 36 -4.53 26.36 0.52
C ARG A 36 -5.20 25.23 1.30
N GLU A 37 -6.22 24.63 0.71
CA GLU A 37 -6.97 23.49 1.23
C GLU A 37 -6.06 22.26 1.37
N GLY A 38 -5.19 22.00 0.38
CA GLY A 38 -4.19 20.93 0.44
C GLY A 38 -3.22 21.09 1.60
N LYS A 39 -2.72 22.30 1.86
CA LYS A 39 -1.84 22.58 3.00
C LYS A 39 -2.54 22.30 4.33
N ALA A 40 -3.80 22.69 4.47
CA ALA A 40 -4.61 22.40 5.66
C ALA A 40 -4.86 20.89 5.81
N ALA A 41 -5.16 20.18 4.71
CA ALA A 41 -5.37 18.73 4.73
C ALA A 41 -4.13 17.97 5.19
N VAL A 42 -2.94 18.35 4.69
CA VAL A 42 -1.66 17.77 5.14
C VAL A 42 -1.41 18.01 6.62
N GLN A 43 -1.74 19.20 7.13
CA GLN A 43 -1.63 19.49 8.57
C GLN A 43 -2.55 18.60 9.40
N ARG A 44 -3.80 18.39 8.97
CA ARG A 44 -4.75 17.53 9.69
C ARG A 44 -4.31 16.07 9.71
N ILE A 45 -3.96 15.50 8.55
CA ILE A 45 -3.47 14.12 8.45
C ILE A 45 -2.26 13.87 9.37
N SER A 46 -1.37 14.85 9.51
CA SER A 46 -0.18 14.71 10.36
C SER A 46 -0.50 14.57 11.85
N THR A 47 -1.75 14.83 12.25
CA THR A 47 -2.24 14.74 13.64
C THR A 47 -3.33 13.70 13.85
N GLN A 48 -3.74 13.00 12.78
CA GLN A 48 -4.89 12.10 12.79
C GLN A 48 -4.49 10.63 12.72
N CYS A 49 -5.33 9.77 13.28
CA CYS A 49 -5.26 8.33 13.15
C CYS A 49 -5.98 7.85 11.87
N VAL A 50 -5.77 6.57 11.54
CA VAL A 50 -6.21 5.96 10.27
C VAL A 50 -7.71 6.11 10.01
N ASP A 51 -8.55 5.92 11.02
CA ASP A 51 -10.00 6.01 10.88
C ASP A 51 -10.47 7.46 10.72
N GLU A 52 -9.81 8.40 11.40
CA GLU A 52 -10.13 9.82 11.36
C GLU A 52 -9.90 10.40 9.96
N PHE A 53 -8.69 10.26 9.41
CA PHE A 53 -8.41 10.81 8.08
C PHE A 53 -9.14 10.05 6.97
N THR A 54 -9.40 8.75 7.15
CA THR A 54 -10.13 7.96 6.15
C THR A 54 -11.54 8.48 5.97
N ARG A 55 -12.24 8.79 7.09
CA ARG A 55 -13.58 9.37 7.06
C ARG A 55 -13.57 10.82 6.59
N GLU A 56 -12.65 11.63 7.11
CA GLU A 56 -12.63 13.06 6.82
C GLU A 56 -12.36 13.38 5.34
N PHE A 57 -11.46 12.62 4.72
CA PHE A 57 -11.04 12.85 3.34
C PHE A 57 -11.67 11.86 2.35
N ALA A 58 -12.76 11.18 2.74
CA ALA A 58 -13.53 10.35 1.82
C ALA A 58 -13.99 11.15 0.59
N PHE A 59 -13.92 10.53 -0.58
CA PHE A 59 -14.31 11.08 -1.89
C PHE A 59 -13.52 12.31 -2.37
N ARG A 60 -12.49 12.72 -1.64
CA ARG A 60 -11.59 13.81 -2.09
C ARG A 60 -10.64 13.30 -3.15
N ARG A 61 -10.42 14.08 -4.20
CA ARG A 61 -9.36 13.78 -5.18
C ARG A 61 -8.10 14.56 -4.82
N LEU A 62 -6.94 14.00 -5.13
CA LEU A 62 -5.66 14.70 -5.00
C LEU A 62 -5.66 16.00 -5.82
N ALA A 63 -6.29 15.99 -7.00
CA ALA A 63 -6.47 17.17 -7.86
C ALA A 63 -7.18 18.34 -7.16
N ASP A 64 -8.07 18.07 -6.19
CA ASP A 64 -8.77 19.12 -5.45
C ASP A 64 -7.88 19.76 -4.35
N LEU A 65 -6.73 19.15 -4.06
CA LEU A 65 -5.79 19.55 -3.00
C LEU A 65 -4.44 20.01 -3.57
N THR A 66 -4.22 19.82 -4.88
CA THR A 66 -3.01 20.23 -5.58
C THR A 66 -3.30 21.27 -6.66
N THR A 67 -2.29 22.07 -7.02
CA THR A 67 -2.33 23.02 -8.13
C THR A 67 -2.05 22.35 -9.48
N VAL A 68 -2.03 21.01 -9.51
CA VAL A 68 -1.75 20.15 -10.66
C VAL A 68 -2.83 19.08 -10.69
N ASP A 69 -3.38 18.77 -11.86
CA ASP A 69 -4.48 17.82 -12.01
C ASP A 69 -4.08 16.39 -11.68
N ASP A 70 -2.86 15.98 -12.06
CA ASP A 70 -2.33 14.65 -11.78
C ASP A 70 -0.93 14.74 -11.12
N PRO A 71 -0.88 14.95 -9.79
CA PRO A 71 0.39 15.02 -9.08
C PRO A 71 1.16 13.68 -9.14
N VAL A 72 0.46 12.55 -9.27
CA VAL A 72 1.05 11.21 -9.28
C VAL A 72 1.84 10.97 -10.57
N ALA A 73 1.42 11.55 -11.69
CA ALA A 73 2.12 11.46 -12.97
C ALA A 73 3.42 12.28 -13.03
N LEU A 74 3.67 13.17 -12.07
CA LEU A 74 4.88 14.00 -12.09
C LEU A 74 6.15 13.14 -11.99
N PRO A 75 7.22 13.44 -12.75
CA PRO A 75 8.46 12.64 -12.73
C PRO A 75 9.08 12.47 -11.34
N ALA A 76 8.98 13.50 -10.48
CA ALA A 76 9.47 13.40 -9.11
C ALA A 76 8.70 12.36 -8.29
N TRP A 77 7.38 12.29 -8.46
CA TRP A 77 6.53 11.28 -7.82
C TRP A 77 6.77 9.88 -8.39
N GLN A 78 6.86 9.74 -9.71
CA GLN A 78 7.16 8.45 -10.34
C GLN A 78 8.49 7.87 -9.84
N ARG A 79 9.55 8.67 -9.74
CA ARG A 79 10.84 8.21 -9.18
C ARG A 79 10.71 7.69 -7.74
N VAL A 80 9.94 8.37 -6.89
CA VAL A 80 9.72 7.94 -5.50
C VAL A 80 8.88 6.66 -5.46
N LEU A 81 7.83 6.56 -6.26
CA LEU A 81 7.00 5.36 -6.34
C LEU A 81 7.79 4.16 -6.87
N ASP A 82 8.63 4.35 -7.88
CA ASP A 82 9.52 3.33 -8.42
C ASP A 82 10.56 2.87 -7.39
N ALA A 83 11.11 3.80 -6.60
CA ALA A 83 12.03 3.46 -5.51
C ALA A 83 11.38 2.64 -4.38
N ASN A 84 10.04 2.68 -4.26
CA ASN A 84 9.26 1.89 -3.30
C ASN A 84 8.62 0.65 -3.93
N ARG A 85 8.95 0.32 -5.19
CA ARG A 85 8.34 -0.80 -5.90
C ARG A 85 8.94 -2.13 -5.46
N LEU A 86 8.11 -2.95 -4.82
CA LEU A 86 8.41 -4.33 -4.47
C LEU A 86 8.49 -5.23 -5.73
N GLY A 87 9.05 -6.43 -5.58
CA GLY A 87 9.19 -7.39 -6.69
C GLY A 87 10.42 -7.16 -7.57
N THR A 88 11.14 -6.06 -7.39
CA THR A 88 12.35 -5.73 -8.18
C THR A 88 13.60 -6.44 -7.66
N THR A 89 13.66 -6.72 -6.35
CA THR A 89 14.77 -7.39 -5.66
C THR A 89 14.25 -8.64 -4.94
N ALA A 90 15.05 -9.71 -4.91
CA ALA A 90 14.71 -10.95 -4.23
C ALA A 90 14.97 -10.85 -2.71
N PRO A 91 13.97 -11.07 -1.85
CA PRO A 91 14.20 -11.25 -0.42
C PRO A 91 15.00 -12.53 -0.16
N THR A 92 15.84 -12.52 0.87
CA THR A 92 16.63 -13.69 1.28
C THR A 92 15.85 -14.65 2.19
N ALA A 93 14.74 -14.18 2.77
CA ALA A 93 13.87 -14.97 3.64
C ALA A 93 12.63 -15.47 2.88
N PRO A 94 12.03 -16.61 3.28
CA PRO A 94 10.74 -17.04 2.75
C PRO A 94 9.63 -16.01 3.01
N VAL A 95 8.74 -15.82 2.05
CA VAL A 95 7.67 -14.81 2.08
C VAL A 95 6.30 -15.48 2.07
N LEU A 96 5.36 -14.96 2.87
CA LEU A 96 3.94 -15.34 2.87
C LEU A 96 3.08 -14.12 2.50
N PRO A 97 2.88 -13.82 1.21
CA PRO A 97 1.86 -12.86 0.81
C PRO A 97 0.48 -13.54 0.92
N TYR A 98 -0.44 -12.91 1.64
CA TYR A 98 -1.84 -13.31 1.69
C TYR A 98 -2.72 -12.13 1.29
N HIS A 99 -3.76 -12.36 0.49
CA HIS A 99 -4.64 -11.29 0.00
C HIS A 99 -6.11 -11.73 -0.14
N ALA A 100 -7.05 -10.80 -0.04
CA ALA A 100 -8.47 -11.03 -0.29
C ALA A 100 -8.81 -10.79 -1.78
N ALA A 101 -9.56 -11.70 -2.42
CA ALA A 101 -9.97 -11.53 -3.80
C ALA A 101 -10.98 -10.39 -3.98
N LEU A 102 -11.76 -10.08 -2.92
CA LEU A 102 -12.75 -9.01 -2.88
C LEU A 102 -12.23 -7.75 -2.16
N ASP A 103 -10.91 -7.61 -2.01
CA ASP A 103 -10.29 -6.44 -1.35
C ASP A 103 -10.67 -5.13 -2.06
N GLU A 104 -11.40 -4.29 -1.34
CA GLU A 104 -11.93 -3.01 -1.76
C GLU A 104 -10.90 -1.88 -1.68
N LEU A 105 -9.81 -2.05 -0.93
CA LEU A 105 -8.77 -1.05 -0.71
C LEU A 105 -7.56 -1.28 -1.61
N ILE A 106 -7.02 -2.50 -1.62
CA ILE A 106 -5.81 -2.88 -2.34
C ILE A 106 -6.18 -3.88 -3.43
N PRO A 107 -6.04 -3.52 -4.72
CA PRO A 107 -6.34 -4.46 -5.80
C PRO A 107 -5.52 -5.75 -5.67
N VAL A 108 -6.22 -6.90 -5.62
CA VAL A 108 -5.60 -8.23 -5.47
C VAL A 108 -4.54 -8.52 -6.54
N THR A 109 -4.67 -7.90 -7.72
CA THR A 109 -3.69 -8.02 -8.82
C THR A 109 -2.28 -7.58 -8.41
N VAL A 110 -2.15 -6.62 -7.49
CA VAL A 110 -0.85 -6.17 -6.98
C VAL A 110 -0.16 -7.29 -6.19
N ALA A 111 -0.90 -8.02 -5.34
CA ALA A 111 -0.35 -9.11 -4.55
C ALA A 111 -0.02 -10.34 -5.43
N ARG A 112 -0.89 -10.67 -6.39
CA ARG A 112 -0.64 -11.73 -7.38
C ARG A 112 0.62 -11.45 -8.19
N GLN A 113 0.78 -10.21 -8.67
CA GLN A 113 1.98 -9.81 -9.42
C GLN A 113 3.24 -9.90 -8.56
N LEU A 114 3.18 -9.43 -7.31
CA LEU A 114 4.32 -9.51 -6.39
C LEU A 114 4.75 -10.97 -6.14
N ALA A 115 3.79 -11.87 -5.91
CA ALA A 115 4.07 -13.28 -5.74
C ALA A 115 4.73 -13.89 -6.99
N ALA A 116 4.20 -13.59 -8.19
CA ALA A 116 4.79 -14.03 -9.46
C ALA A 116 6.22 -13.48 -9.65
N ASP A 117 6.43 -12.19 -9.42
CA ASP A 117 7.74 -11.54 -9.54
C ASP A 117 8.79 -12.17 -8.62
N TYR A 118 8.40 -12.53 -7.39
CA TYR A 118 9.26 -13.25 -6.46
C TYR A 118 9.51 -14.70 -6.87
N CYS A 119 8.52 -15.41 -7.41
CA CYS A 119 8.72 -16.76 -7.95
C CYS A 119 9.73 -16.78 -9.10
N THR A 120 9.67 -15.82 -10.04
CA THR A 120 10.66 -15.72 -11.13
C THR A 120 12.08 -15.43 -10.65
N ARG A 121 12.23 -15.04 -9.38
CA ARG A 121 13.50 -14.70 -8.73
C ARG A 121 13.97 -15.77 -7.74
N ASN A 122 13.40 -16.98 -7.79
CA ASN A 122 13.74 -18.12 -6.92
C ASN A 122 13.55 -17.83 -5.42
N VAL A 123 12.65 -16.91 -5.06
CA VAL A 123 12.26 -16.66 -3.67
C VAL A 123 11.31 -17.78 -3.23
N THR A 124 11.46 -18.30 -2.02
CA THR A 124 10.47 -19.22 -1.44
C THR A 124 9.21 -18.44 -1.06
N VAL A 125 8.15 -18.55 -1.88
CA VAL A 125 6.88 -17.85 -1.67
C VAL A 125 5.78 -18.84 -1.38
N ARG A 126 5.01 -18.61 -0.30
CA ARG A 126 3.70 -19.24 -0.09
C ARG A 126 2.62 -18.18 -0.28
N TYR A 127 1.93 -18.18 -1.41
CA TYR A 127 0.82 -17.27 -1.67
C TYR A 127 -0.50 -17.87 -1.19
N LEU A 128 -1.32 -17.06 -0.52
CA LEU A 128 -2.66 -17.45 -0.07
C LEU A 128 -3.67 -16.40 -0.50
N GLU A 129 -4.84 -16.85 -0.94
CA GLU A 129 -5.88 -15.93 -1.40
C GLU A 129 -7.25 -16.34 -0.89
N SER A 130 -7.92 -15.36 -0.28
CA SER A 130 -9.30 -15.37 0.20
C SER A 130 -10.38 -15.22 -0.90
N PRO A 131 -11.14 -16.21 -1.44
CA PRO A 131 -12.15 -15.90 -2.46
C PRO A 131 -13.40 -15.13 -1.98
N VAL A 132 -13.66 -15.07 -0.66
CA VAL A 132 -14.97 -14.62 -0.13
C VAL A 132 -14.92 -13.45 0.83
N GLU A 133 -13.77 -13.12 1.40
CA GLU A 133 -13.61 -12.00 2.33
C GLU A 133 -12.94 -10.78 1.67
N GLU A 134 -13.13 -9.64 2.34
CA GLU A 134 -12.68 -8.31 1.97
C GLU A 134 -11.41 -7.91 2.75
N HIS A 135 -10.97 -6.65 2.65
CA HIS A 135 -9.69 -6.20 3.20
C HIS A 135 -9.54 -6.47 4.71
N VAL A 136 -10.47 -5.95 5.51
CA VAL A 136 -10.38 -6.01 6.98
C VAL A 136 -10.74 -7.39 7.52
N SER A 137 -11.76 -8.04 6.94
CA SER A 137 -12.21 -9.37 7.35
C SER A 137 -11.12 -10.41 7.11
N TYR A 138 -10.42 -10.36 5.97
CA TYR A 138 -9.32 -11.29 5.73
C TYR A 138 -8.08 -10.98 6.57
N ALA A 139 -7.75 -9.71 6.80
CA ALA A 139 -6.64 -9.34 7.69
C ALA A 139 -6.83 -9.94 9.10
N ALA A 140 -8.06 -9.87 9.63
CA ALA A 140 -8.39 -10.46 10.93
C ALA A 140 -8.36 -12.00 10.90
N ALA A 141 -8.99 -12.62 9.90
CA ALA A 141 -9.06 -14.07 9.77
C ALA A 141 -7.68 -14.72 9.56
N ALA A 142 -6.80 -14.07 8.81
CA ALA A 142 -5.46 -14.55 8.49
C ALA A 142 -4.42 -14.29 9.60
N ALA A 143 -4.70 -13.41 10.57
CA ALA A 143 -3.71 -13.01 11.58
C ALA A 143 -3.11 -14.18 12.39
N PRO A 144 -3.89 -15.15 12.92
CA PRO A 144 -3.32 -16.28 13.66
C PRO A 144 -2.40 -17.15 12.79
N MET A 145 -2.75 -17.31 11.51
CA MET A 145 -1.94 -18.04 10.54
C MET A 145 -0.64 -17.30 10.23
N ALA A 146 -0.67 -15.98 10.04
CA ALA A 146 0.53 -15.17 9.81
C ALA A 146 1.50 -15.24 11.00
N VAL A 147 0.99 -15.21 12.24
CA VAL A 147 1.80 -15.40 13.45
C VAL A 147 2.43 -16.79 13.49
N THR A 148 1.65 -17.83 13.18
CA THR A 148 2.15 -19.22 13.12
C THR A 148 3.25 -19.37 12.05
N TRP A 149 3.07 -18.77 10.87
CA TRP A 149 4.09 -18.76 9.82
C TRP A 149 5.41 -18.15 10.29
N LEU A 150 5.35 -17.01 10.97
CA LEU A 150 6.54 -16.36 11.53
C LEU A 150 7.21 -17.25 12.59
N ALA A 151 6.43 -17.83 13.50
CA ALA A 151 6.93 -18.75 14.52
C ALA A 151 7.67 -19.95 13.89
N ASP A 152 7.12 -20.53 12.82
CA ASP A 152 7.74 -21.62 12.08
C ASP A 152 9.07 -21.22 11.44
N ARG A 153 9.21 -19.98 10.96
CA ARG A 153 10.49 -19.45 10.43
C ARG A 153 11.53 -19.30 11.53
N PHE A 154 11.16 -18.78 12.70
CA PHE A 154 12.07 -18.69 13.85
C PHE A 154 12.48 -20.06 14.39
N ALA A 155 11.57 -21.04 14.35
CA ALA A 155 11.85 -22.44 14.68
C ALA A 155 12.62 -23.20 13.59
N ARG A 156 13.06 -22.52 12.51
CA ARG A 156 13.77 -23.09 11.36
C ARG A 156 13.04 -24.25 10.69
N ARG A 157 11.72 -24.27 10.75
CA ARG A 157 10.91 -25.25 10.03
C ARG A 157 10.94 -24.93 8.53
N PRO A 158 11.09 -25.95 7.65
CA PRO A 158 11.06 -25.74 6.20
C PRO A 158 9.83 -24.93 5.76
N ALA A 159 10.05 -23.96 4.87
CA ALA A 159 8.98 -23.15 4.32
C ALA A 159 8.38 -23.85 3.08
N PRO A 160 7.05 -24.11 3.04
CA PRO A 160 6.40 -24.56 1.81
C PRO A 160 6.42 -23.45 0.75
N SER A 161 6.30 -23.85 -0.51
CA SER A 161 6.27 -22.95 -1.68
C SER A 161 5.00 -23.18 -2.53
N THR A 162 4.53 -22.12 -3.18
CA THR A 162 3.53 -22.13 -4.26
C THR A 162 4.07 -21.52 -5.55
N CYS A 163 5.33 -21.09 -5.56
CA CYS A 163 6.15 -21.28 -6.74
C CYS A 163 6.35 -22.79 -6.90
#